data_AF-A0A1Q7GXZ7-F1
#
_entry.id   AF-A0A1Q7GXZ7-F1
#
_cell.length_a   1.000
_cell.length_b   1.000
_cell.length_c   1.000
_cell.angle_alpha   90.00
_cell.angle_beta   90.00
_cell.angle_gamma   90.00
#
_symmetry.space_group_name_H-M   'P 1'
#
loop_
_entity.id
_entity.type
_entity.pdbx_description
1 polymer ?
#
loop_
_entity_poly.entity_id
_entity_poly.type
_entity_poly.pdbx_seq_one_letter_code
_entity_poly.pdbx_strand_id
1 'polypeptide(L)'
;MVDTKSPTVTAALTPLASEKKSLKRREREGDEGKRGDDDDDRRDRDGRNEFRVVAQATDRCDAHPAVLASINGVAVTDGQVVRLELDDDNKVRRKNGLLQIEARNIVLTVSATDASGNRATATAKLAKKQREHDD
;
A
#
# COMPACT_ATOMS: atom_id res chain seq x y z
N MET A 1 13.06 -4.06 -38.68
CA MET A 1 11.94 -4.49 -37.82
C MET A 1 12.11 -3.75 -36.50
N VAL A 2 11.20 -2.82 -36.20
CA VAL A 2 11.15 -2.23 -34.85
C VAL A 2 10.68 -3.33 -33.91
N ASP A 3 11.43 -3.60 -32.86
CA ASP A 3 11.12 -4.62 -31.87
C ASP A 3 9.90 -4.11 -31.07
N THR A 4 8.68 -4.46 -31.52
CA THR A 4 7.41 -4.04 -30.91
C THR A 4 7.09 -4.89 -29.67
N LYS A 5 8.05 -5.03 -28.76
CA LYS A 5 7.80 -5.73 -27.51
C LYS A 5 7.04 -4.79 -26.58
N SER A 6 5.94 -5.30 -26.01
CA SER A 6 5.15 -4.56 -25.05
C SER A 6 6.01 -4.17 -23.83
N PRO A 7 5.71 -3.03 -23.19
CA PRO A 7 6.38 -2.62 -21.97
C PRO A 7 6.17 -3.68 -20.88
N THR A 8 7.18 -3.89 -20.03
CA THR A 8 7.04 -4.74 -18.84
C THR A 8 6.48 -3.89 -17.71
N VAL A 9 5.36 -4.31 -17.11
CA VAL A 9 4.69 -3.56 -16.04
C VAL A 9 4.68 -4.38 -14.76
N THR A 10 5.06 -3.75 -13.67
CA THR A 10 5.08 -4.32 -12.33
C THR A 10 4.10 -3.54 -11.45
N ALA A 11 3.12 -4.27 -10.92
CA ALA A 11 2.20 -3.78 -9.90
C ALA A 11 2.47 -4.55 -8.61
N ALA A 12 2.85 -3.85 -7.54
CA ALA A 12 2.99 -4.45 -6.22
C ALA A 12 2.58 -3.48 -5.12
N LEU A 13 2.14 -4.05 -4.00
CA LEU A 13 1.83 -3.32 -2.77
C LEU A 13 2.82 -3.79 -1.70
N THR A 14 3.80 -2.95 -1.39
CA THR A 14 4.82 -3.28 -0.39
C THR A 14 4.37 -2.76 0.97
N PRO A 15 4.15 -3.61 1.99
CA PRO A 15 3.80 -3.13 3.31
C PRO A 15 4.96 -2.32 3.88
N LEU A 16 4.68 -1.08 4.30
CA LEU A 16 5.60 -0.30 5.11
C LEU A 16 5.45 -0.81 6.53
N ALA A 17 6.24 -1.83 6.88
CA ALA A 17 6.36 -2.22 8.26
C ALA A 17 6.85 -1.00 9.04
N SER A 18 5.96 -0.41 9.85
CA SER A 18 6.34 0.62 10.80
C SER A 18 7.40 0.00 11.70
N GLU A 19 8.68 0.28 11.43
CA GLU A 19 9.78 -0.09 12.31
C GLU A 19 9.41 0.45 13.68
N LYS A 20 9.00 -0.46 14.57
CA LYS A 20 8.72 -0.13 15.95
C LYS A 20 9.99 0.57 16.45
N LYS A 21 9.89 1.88 16.70
CA LYS A 21 10.81 2.56 17.59
C LYS A 21 10.78 1.74 18.88
N SER A 22 11.81 0.93 19.07
CA SER A 22 12.15 0.32 20.33
C SER A 22 12.38 1.46 21.31
N LEU A 23 11.30 2.00 21.88
CA LEU A 23 11.38 2.86 23.05
C LEU A 23 11.91 1.95 24.14
N LYS A 24 13.23 2.00 24.29
CA LYS A 24 14.00 1.43 25.38
C LYS A 24 13.35 1.95 26.66
N ARG A 25 12.51 1.12 27.27
CA ARG A 25 12.07 1.29 28.66
C ARG A 25 13.34 1.36 29.48
N ARG A 26 13.78 2.58 29.78
CA ARG A 26 14.71 2.82 30.88
C ARG A 26 13.89 2.55 32.13
N GLU A 27 14.19 1.43 32.76
CA GLU A 27 13.78 1.13 34.12
C GLU A 27 14.18 2.34 34.99
N ARG A 28 13.18 3.09 35.44
CA ARG A 28 13.30 3.95 36.61
C ARG A 28 12.49 3.29 37.69
N GLU A 29 13.21 2.53 38.51
CA GLU A 29 12.84 2.20 39.86
C GLU A 29 12.59 3.52 40.60
N GLY A 30 11.37 3.71 41.13
CA GLY A 30 10.99 4.95 41.77
C GLY A 30 9.48 5.13 41.91
N ASP A 31 8.93 4.51 42.95
CA ASP A 31 8.09 5.15 43.95
C ASP A 31 6.66 5.64 43.60
N GLU A 32 5.72 4.98 44.29
CA GLU A 32 4.42 5.44 44.81
C GLU A 32 3.45 6.28 43.94
N GLY A 33 2.28 5.68 43.73
CA GLY A 33 1.00 6.41 43.80
C GLY A 33 0.51 7.05 42.52
N LYS A 34 -0.48 6.41 41.88
CA LYS A 34 -1.75 7.02 41.48
C LYS A 34 -2.67 5.99 40.83
N ARG A 35 -3.86 5.86 41.41
CA ARG A 35 -5.04 5.27 40.78
C ARG A 35 -5.41 6.17 39.61
N GLY A 36 -5.19 5.69 38.39
CA GLY A 36 -5.68 6.28 37.15
C GLY A 36 -6.58 5.28 36.48
N ASP A 37 -7.89 5.44 36.67
CA ASP A 37 -8.90 5.07 35.67
C ASP A 37 -8.59 5.92 34.42
N ASP A 38 -7.67 5.45 33.59
CA ASP A 38 -7.45 5.98 32.26
C ASP A 38 -7.64 4.80 31.30
N ASP A 39 -8.83 4.77 30.72
CA ASP A 39 -9.13 4.18 29.42
C ASP A 39 -8.09 4.63 28.39
N ASP A 40 -6.90 4.02 28.42
CA ASP A 40 -5.86 4.25 27.42
C ASP A 40 -6.21 3.38 26.20
N ASP A 41 -7.26 3.86 25.52
CA ASP A 41 -7.81 3.50 24.22
C ASP A 41 -6.78 3.72 23.10
N ARG A 42 -5.52 3.31 23.29
CA ARG A 42 -4.45 3.42 22.29
C ARG A 42 -4.51 2.21 21.37
N ARG A 43 -5.55 2.23 20.53
CA ARG A 43 -5.64 1.50 19.26
C ARG A 43 -4.58 1.98 18.26
N ASP A 44 -3.33 2.17 18.68
CA ASP A 44 -2.19 2.46 17.81
C ASP A 44 -1.68 1.17 17.15
N ARG A 45 -2.61 0.38 16.60
CA ARG A 45 -2.35 -0.89 15.93
C ARG A 45 -2.18 -0.72 14.40
N ASP A 46 -2.22 0.50 13.91
CA ASP A 46 -2.55 0.75 12.51
C ASP A 46 -1.40 1.25 11.63
N GLY A 47 -0.15 1.20 12.10
CA GLY A 47 1.02 1.28 11.21
C GLY A 47 1.26 0.01 10.38
N ARG A 48 0.35 -0.97 10.44
CA ARG A 48 0.45 -2.27 9.73
C ARG A 48 -0.34 -2.31 8.42
N ASN A 49 -1.00 -1.21 8.09
CA ASN A 49 -1.92 -1.10 6.96
C ASN A 49 -1.45 -0.05 5.95
N GLU A 50 -0.24 0.48 6.10
CA GLU A 50 0.38 1.37 5.12
C GLU A 50 1.13 0.53 4.09
N PHE A 51 0.85 0.81 2.82
CA PHE A 51 1.45 0.15 1.68
C PHE A 51 2.05 1.21 0.77
N ARG A 52 3.27 0.95 0.31
CA ARG A 52 3.88 1.70 -0.78
C ARG A 52 3.42 1.09 -2.09
N VAL A 53 2.83 1.92 -2.94
CA VAL A 53 2.46 1.55 -4.30
C VAL A 53 3.74 1.43 -5.13
N VAL A 54 3.93 0.27 -5.75
CA VAL A 54 4.97 0.03 -6.74
C VAL A 54 4.27 -0.13 -8.08
N ALA A 55 4.42 0.88 -8.93
CA ALA A 55 3.82 0.96 -10.26
C ALA A 55 4.93 1.29 -11.25
N GLN A 56 5.78 0.31 -11.49
CA GLN A 56 6.93 0.48 -12.37
C GLN A 56 6.61 -0.07 -13.76
N ALA A 57 7.06 0.64 -14.78
CA ALA A 57 7.04 0.16 -16.14
C ALA A 57 8.44 0.33 -16.73
N THR A 58 8.93 -0.71 -17.38
CA THR A 58 10.21 -0.67 -18.10
C THR A 58 9.95 -1.07 -19.53
N ASP A 59 10.43 -0.24 -20.46
CA ASP A 59 10.44 -0.56 -21.87
C ASP A 59 11.85 -0.42 -22.44
N ARG A 60 12.13 -1.20 -23.50
CA ARG A 60 13.43 -1.18 -24.16
C ARG A 60 13.53 -0.05 -25.19
N CYS A 61 12.39 0.34 -25.75
CA CYS A 61 12.30 1.33 -26.81
C CYS A 61 11.94 2.72 -26.26
N ASP A 62 11.22 2.78 -25.15
CA ASP A 62 10.79 4.00 -24.48
C ASP A 62 11.37 4.10 -23.05
N ALA A 63 12.05 5.21 -22.76
CA ALA A 63 12.56 5.49 -21.42
C ALA A 63 11.47 5.96 -20.44
N HIS A 64 10.33 6.45 -20.95
CA HIS A 64 9.24 7.03 -20.16
C HIS A 64 7.86 6.59 -20.67
N PRO A 65 7.52 5.29 -20.59
CA PRO A 65 6.18 4.82 -20.93
C PRO A 65 5.14 5.51 -20.03
N ALA A 66 3.98 5.83 -20.59
CA ALA A 66 2.90 6.49 -19.85
C ALA A 66 2.28 5.49 -18.86
N VAL A 67 2.59 5.63 -17.56
CA VAL A 67 2.09 4.76 -16.50
C VAL A 67 0.86 5.37 -15.83
N LEU A 68 -0.20 4.58 -15.75
CA LEU A 68 -1.42 4.88 -15.02
C LEU A 68 -1.62 3.84 -13.93
N ALA A 69 -1.67 4.26 -12.67
CA ALA A 69 -1.94 3.40 -11.53
C ALA A 69 -3.21 3.85 -10.81
N SER A 70 -4.03 2.88 -10.42
CA SER A 70 -5.26 3.14 -9.68
C SER A 70 -5.58 2.01 -8.72
N ILE A 71 -6.11 2.35 -7.54
CA ILE A 71 -6.56 1.38 -6.53
C ILE A 71 -8.07 1.53 -6.41
N ASN A 72 -8.84 0.50 -6.78
CA ASN A 72 -10.30 0.53 -6.77
C ASN A 72 -10.87 1.79 -7.48
N GLY A 73 -10.22 2.25 -8.55
CA GLY A 73 -10.61 3.47 -9.29
C GLY A 73 -10.04 4.78 -8.73
N VAL A 74 -9.35 4.76 -7.59
CA VAL A 74 -8.65 5.93 -7.05
C VAL A 74 -7.28 6.04 -7.70
N ALA A 75 -7.01 7.15 -8.40
CA ALA A 75 -5.70 7.39 -9.01
C ALA A 75 -4.60 7.44 -7.95
N VAL A 76 -3.53 6.68 -8.18
CA VAL A 76 -2.32 6.65 -7.35
C VAL A 76 -1.08 6.78 -8.22
N THR A 77 0.05 7.16 -7.61
CA THR A 77 1.33 7.27 -8.30
C THR A 77 2.34 6.24 -7.79
N ASP A 78 3.35 5.93 -8.61
CA ASP A 78 4.49 5.11 -8.17
C ASP A 78 5.15 5.74 -6.93
N GLY A 79 5.51 4.90 -5.97
CA GLY A 79 6.10 5.31 -4.71
C GLY A 79 5.15 5.96 -3.72
N GLN A 80 3.88 6.20 -4.07
CA GLN A 80 2.88 6.78 -3.17
C GLN A 80 2.62 5.86 -1.99
N VAL A 81 2.58 6.44 -0.79
CA VAL A 81 2.16 5.73 0.41
C VAL A 81 0.64 5.84 0.55
N VAL A 82 -0.01 4.70 0.71
CA VAL A 82 -1.46 4.59 0.86
C VAL A 82 -1.77 3.68 2.05
N ARG A 83 -2.82 3.98 2.82
CA ARG A 83 -3.31 3.12 3.88
C ARG A 83 -4.46 2.27 3.34
N LEU A 84 -4.29 0.95 3.34
CA LEU A 84 -5.23 -0.01 2.79
C LEU A 84 -5.79 -0.88 3.92
N GLU A 85 -7.11 -0.89 4.02
CA GLU A 85 -7.83 -1.60 5.07
C GLU A 85 -8.98 -2.42 4.49
N LEU A 86 -9.10 -3.68 4.92
CA LEU A 86 -10.10 -4.60 4.39
C LEU A 86 -11.34 -4.52 5.26
N ASP A 87 -12.30 -3.71 4.83
CA ASP A 87 -13.57 -3.44 5.49
C ASP A 87 -14.75 -3.79 4.57
N ASP A 88 -15.95 -4.02 5.10
CA ASP A 88 -17.12 -4.32 4.25
C ASP A 88 -17.65 -3.08 3.54
N ASP A 89 -17.36 -1.88 4.06
CA ASP A 89 -17.65 -0.61 3.40
C ASP A 89 -16.57 -0.22 2.38
N ASN A 90 -16.97 0.52 1.34
CA ASN A 90 -16.03 1.21 0.46
C ASN A 90 -15.90 2.68 0.86
N LYS A 91 -14.81 3.04 1.53
CA LYS A 91 -14.53 4.41 1.98
C LYS A 91 -13.16 4.85 1.49
N VAL A 92 -13.11 6.05 0.91
CA VAL A 92 -11.87 6.70 0.48
C VAL A 92 -11.74 7.99 1.25
N ARG A 93 -10.66 8.15 2.01
CA ARG A 93 -10.38 9.35 2.80
C ARG A 93 -8.96 9.81 2.55
N ARG A 94 -8.74 11.13 2.59
CA ARG A 94 -7.39 11.70 2.59
C ARG A 94 -7.18 12.40 3.93
N LYS A 95 -6.18 11.97 4.70
CA LYS A 95 -5.84 12.55 6.01
C LYS A 95 -4.36 12.91 6.01
N ASN A 96 -4.03 14.16 6.28
CA ASN A 96 -2.64 14.66 6.31
C ASN A 96 -1.82 14.35 5.03
N GLY A 97 -2.47 14.35 3.87
CA GLY A 97 -1.83 13.97 2.59
C GLY A 97 -1.69 12.47 2.34
N LEU A 98 -2.04 11.61 3.32
CA LEU A 98 -2.10 10.16 3.18
C LEU A 98 -3.46 9.73 2.64
N LEU A 99 -3.47 8.90 1.60
CA LEU A 99 -4.68 8.32 1.02
C LEU A 99 -5.03 7.03 1.77
N GLN A 100 -6.21 7.00 2.38
CA GLN A 100 -6.76 5.84 3.06
C GLN A 100 -7.91 5.25 2.23
N ILE A 101 -7.85 3.95 1.97
CA ILE A 101 -8.84 3.19 1.22
C ILE A 101 -9.25 1.99 2.07
N GLU A 102 -10.51 2.00 2.46
CA GLU A 102 -11.20 0.91 3.13
C GLU A 102 -12.10 0.25 2.08
N ALA A 103 -11.90 -1.04 1.79
CA ALA A 103 -12.74 -1.78 0.86
C ALA A 103 -12.60 -3.30 1.08
N ARG A 104 -13.67 -4.04 0.77
CA ARG A 104 -13.70 -5.50 0.98
C ARG A 104 -12.67 -6.24 0.14
N ASN A 105 -12.37 -5.70 -1.04
CA ASN A 105 -11.37 -6.19 -1.95
C ASN A 105 -10.59 -5.01 -2.50
N ILE A 106 -9.27 -5.05 -2.38
CA ILE A 106 -8.40 -3.97 -2.82
C ILE A 106 -7.59 -4.46 -4.01
N VAL A 107 -7.84 -3.86 -5.17
CA VAL A 107 -7.17 -4.19 -6.43
C VAL A 107 -6.44 -2.95 -6.91
N LEU A 108 -5.11 -3.04 -6.96
CA LEU A 108 -4.24 -2.11 -7.65
C LEU A 108 -4.17 -2.53 -9.12
N THR A 109 -4.54 -1.63 -10.02
CA THR A 109 -4.39 -1.79 -11.47
C THR A 109 -3.36 -0.79 -11.96
N VAL A 110 -2.32 -1.29 -12.61
CA VAL A 110 -1.28 -0.48 -13.25
C VAL A 110 -1.30 -0.80 -14.73
N SER A 111 -1.40 0.21 -15.59
CA SER A 111 -1.25 0.05 -17.03
C SER A 111 -0.20 1.00 -17.55
N ALA A 112 0.65 0.52 -18.44
CA ALA A 112 1.62 1.34 -19.15
C ALA A 112 1.40 1.27 -20.65
N THR A 113 1.62 2.40 -21.32
CA THR A 113 1.56 2.52 -22.78
C THR A 113 2.87 3.08 -23.29
N ASP A 114 3.50 2.38 -24.24
CA ASP A 114 4.74 2.86 -24.88
C ASP A 114 4.44 3.88 -26.00
N ALA A 115 5.48 4.56 -26.49
CA ALA A 115 5.40 5.48 -27.62
C ALA A 115 4.88 4.85 -28.93
N SER A 116 4.95 3.51 -29.06
CA SER A 116 4.42 2.77 -30.22
C SER A 116 2.94 2.41 -30.07
N GLY A 117 2.33 2.71 -28.92
CA GLY A 117 0.94 2.38 -28.59
C GLY A 117 0.73 0.98 -28.03
N ASN A 118 1.78 0.19 -27.75
CA ASN A 118 1.63 -1.09 -27.07
C ASN A 118 1.28 -0.87 -25.60
N ARG A 119 0.30 -1.61 -25.11
CA ARG A 119 -0.19 -1.50 -23.73
C ARG A 119 0.08 -2.78 -22.97
N ALA A 120 0.59 -2.62 -21.75
CA ALA A 120 0.68 -3.70 -20.78
C ALA A 120 -0.07 -3.31 -19.51
N THR A 121 -0.64 -4.31 -18.84
CA THR A 121 -1.42 -4.12 -17.62
C THR A 121 -1.03 -5.17 -16.59
N ALA A 122 -0.78 -4.72 -15.37
CA ALA A 122 -0.51 -5.56 -14.22
C ALA A 122 -1.52 -5.23 -13.11
N THR A 123 -1.92 -6.25 -12.36
CA THR A 123 -2.84 -6.08 -11.23
C THR A 123 -2.28 -6.74 -9.98
N ALA A 124 -2.31 -6.04 -8.86
CA ALA A 124 -2.00 -6.59 -7.54
C ALA A 124 -3.25 -6.57 -6.67
N LYS A 125 -3.52 -7.68 -5.98
CA LYS A 125 -4.67 -7.81 -5.08
C LYS A 125 -4.16 -7.91 -3.65
N LEU A 126 -4.74 -7.12 -2.75
CA LEU A 126 -4.55 -7.29 -1.31
C LEU A 126 -5.69 -8.18 -0.79
N ALA A 127 -5.41 -9.47 -0.63
CA ALA A 127 -6.31 -10.37 0.08
C ALA A 127 -5.85 -10.50 1.54
N LYS A 128 -6.80 -10.64 2.47
CA LYS A 128 -6.48 -11.23 3.78
C LYS A 128 -5.80 -12.57 3.45
N LYS A 129 -4.57 -12.79 3.91
CA LYS A 129 -4.06 -14.16 4.06
C LYS A 129 -5.07 -14.85 4.96
N GLN A 130 -6.01 -15.59 4.38
CA GLN A 130 -6.54 -16.74 5.09
C GLN A 130 -5.29 -17.56 5.36
N ARG A 131 -4.96 -17.75 6.64
CA ARG A 131 -4.03 -18.80 7.00
C ARG A 131 -4.68 -20.05 6.43
N GLU A 132 -4.13 -20.58 5.34
CA GLU A 132 -4.40 -21.94 4.91
C GLU A 132 -4.05 -22.80 6.13
N HIS A 133 -5.10 -23.22 6.82
CA HIS A 133 -5.06 -24.37 7.70
C HIS A 133 -5.05 -25.55 6.71
N ASP A 134 -3.85 -25.87 6.24
CA ASP A 134 -3.59 -27.14 5.58
C ASP A 134 -3.77 -28.20 6.68
N ASP A 135 -4.83 -29.01 6.54
CA ASP A 135 -5.23 -30.08 7.44
C ASP A 135 -4.36 -31.34 7.22
#